data_AF-A0A2G6GQU5-F1
#
_entry.id   AF-A0A2G6GQU5-F1
#
_cell.length_a   1.000
_cell.length_b   1.000
_cell.length_c   1.000
_cell.angle_alpha   90.00
_cell.angle_beta   90.00
_cell.angle_gamma   90.00
#
_symmetry.space_group_name_H-M   'P 1'
#
loop_
_entity.id
_entity.type
_entity.pdbx_description
1 polymer ?
#
loop_
_entity_poly.entity_id
_entity_poly.type
_entity_poly.pdbx_seq_one_letter_code
_entity_poly.pdbx_strand_id
1 'polypeptide(L)'
;MSFERIAKPVERELLLAELREDKLLRKTNKGSNEIYCFTAHECPNLMQEVGREIYCFTAHECPNLMQEVGRLREFAFRSAGGGTGKATDIDEYDIAETPYHQLIVWSPSEQQILGGYRYIVCKDAKQNNEGELQLATTHMFHFSEQFKVEYLPYTIELGRSFVHPDYQSSNKRVVPKSIFILDNLWDGIGALVQVFPQIKYFFGIGASFSSDKVLFWKNYDVSTL
;
A
#
# COMPACT_ATOMS: atom_id res chain seq x y z
N MET A 1 23.17 6.39 16.36
CA MET A 1 22.54 5.10 15.98
C MET A 1 23.23 4.60 14.73
N SER A 2 23.67 3.34 14.69
CA SER A 2 24.22 2.74 13.46
C SER A 2 23.07 2.22 12.61
N PHE A 3 22.95 2.72 11.38
CA PHE A 3 22.00 2.21 10.41
C PHE A 3 22.49 0.88 9.86
N GLU A 4 21.60 -0.11 9.80
CA GLU A 4 21.86 -1.33 9.04
C GLU A 4 21.87 -1.01 7.54
N ARG A 5 22.61 -1.81 6.76
CA ARG A 5 22.50 -1.75 5.31
C ARG A 5 21.10 -2.24 4.91
N ILE A 6 20.45 -1.51 4.02
CA ILE A 6 19.18 -1.94 3.40
C ILE A 6 19.42 -3.32 2.78
N ALA A 7 18.45 -4.22 2.92
CA ALA A 7 18.51 -5.56 2.35
C ALA A 7 18.76 -5.50 0.84
N LYS A 8 19.37 -6.56 0.31
CA LYS A 8 19.52 -6.71 -1.14
C LYS A 8 18.14 -6.98 -1.78
N PRO A 9 17.91 -6.57 -3.04
CA PRO A 9 16.70 -6.96 -3.75
C PRO A 9 16.52 -8.47 -3.75
N VAL A 10 15.28 -8.90 -3.61
CA VAL A 10 14.92 -10.32 -3.77
C VAL A 10 15.03 -10.69 -5.25
N GLU A 11 15.50 -11.91 -5.55
CA GLU A 11 15.65 -12.39 -6.93
C GLU A 11 14.31 -12.39 -7.66
N ARG A 12 14.31 -11.94 -8.92
CA ARG A 12 13.08 -11.69 -9.69
C ARG A 12 12.26 -12.96 -9.89
N GLU A 13 12.93 -14.09 -10.08
CA GLU A 13 12.30 -15.39 -10.26
C GLU A 13 11.46 -15.80 -9.05
N LEU A 14 11.90 -15.42 -7.83
CA LEU A 14 11.15 -15.69 -6.60
C LEU A 14 9.92 -14.78 -6.50
N LEU A 15 10.04 -13.52 -6.89
CA LEU A 15 8.90 -12.59 -6.91
C LEU A 15 7.83 -13.05 -7.90
N LEU A 16 8.24 -13.42 -9.12
CA LEU A 16 7.34 -13.91 -10.17
C LEU A 16 6.64 -15.22 -9.77
N ALA A 17 7.30 -16.09 -9.01
CA ALA A 17 6.69 -17.33 -8.51
C ALA A 17 5.53 -17.09 -7.53
N GLU A 18 5.55 -15.96 -6.81
CA GLU A 18 4.50 -15.58 -5.85
C GLU A 18 3.40 -14.68 -6.46
N LEU A 19 3.68 -14.02 -7.60
CA LEU A 19 2.71 -13.22 -8.36
C LEU A 19 1.79 -14.11 -9.21
N ARG A 20 0.89 -14.82 -8.54
CA ARG A 20 -0.08 -15.75 -9.15
C ARG A 20 -1.41 -15.07 -9.44
N GLU A 21 -2.19 -15.65 -10.37
CA GLU A 21 -3.50 -15.12 -10.78
C GLU A 21 -4.51 -15.04 -9.62
N ASP A 22 -4.45 -15.95 -8.64
CA ASP A 22 -5.30 -15.91 -7.44
C ASP A 22 -5.01 -14.74 -6.50
N LYS A 23 -3.88 -14.05 -6.69
CA LYS A 23 -3.47 -12.85 -5.96
C LYS A 23 -3.73 -11.57 -6.74
N LEU A 24 -4.07 -11.66 -8.02
CA LEU A 24 -4.35 -10.52 -8.88
C LEU A 24 -5.73 -9.95 -8.54
N LEU A 25 -5.74 -8.74 -7.97
CA LEU A 25 -6.96 -8.05 -7.63
C LEU A 25 -7.61 -7.45 -8.89
N ARG A 26 -6.81 -6.81 -9.73
CA ARG A 26 -7.23 -6.30 -11.05
C ARG A 26 -6.04 -5.86 -11.89
N LYS A 27 -6.28 -5.75 -13.20
CA LYS A 27 -5.49 -4.92 -14.09
C LYS A 27 -5.95 -3.46 -13.97
N THR A 28 -5.01 -2.52 -14.08
CA THR A 28 -5.33 -1.09 -14.05
C THR A 28 -5.81 -0.65 -15.43
N ASN A 29 -6.95 0.04 -15.51
CA ASN A 29 -7.44 0.65 -16.75
C ASN A 29 -7.61 2.14 -16.50
N LYS A 30 -7.15 2.99 -17.42
CA LYS A 30 -7.27 4.44 -17.30
C LYS A 30 -8.75 4.83 -17.16
N GLY A 31 -9.14 5.36 -16.00
CA GLY A 31 -10.43 6.01 -15.81
C GLY A 31 -10.57 7.24 -16.73
N SER A 32 -11.67 7.29 -17.48
CA SER A 32 -12.20 8.49 -18.16
C SER A 32 -11.22 9.28 -19.04
N ASN A 33 -10.66 8.66 -20.07
CA ASN A 33 -10.21 9.38 -21.26
C ASN A 33 -10.74 8.65 -22.50
N GLU A 34 -11.02 9.39 -23.56
CA GLU A 34 -11.45 8.88 -24.86
C GLU A 34 -10.63 7.63 -25.24
N ILE A 35 -11.32 6.57 -25.72
CA ILE A 35 -10.69 5.32 -26.09
C ILE A 35 -9.86 5.56 -27.35
N TYR A 36 -8.55 5.73 -27.19
CA TYR A 36 -7.61 5.70 -28.29
C TYR A 36 -7.17 4.23 -28.50
N CYS A 37 -7.55 3.64 -29.63
CA CYS A 37 -6.95 2.39 -30.11
C CYS A 37 -5.56 2.70 -30.70
N PHE A 38 -4.50 2.24 -30.05
CA PHE A 38 -3.13 2.30 -30.58
C PHE A 38 -2.44 0.95 -30.34
N THR A 39 -1.51 0.58 -31.22
CA THR A 39 -0.72 -0.64 -31.11
C THR A 39 0.58 -0.42 -30.33
N ALA A 40 1.17 -1.50 -29.80
CA ALA A 40 2.47 -1.47 -29.12
C ALA A 40 3.59 -0.84 -29.99
N HIS A 41 3.45 -0.99 -31.31
CA HIS A 41 4.35 -0.45 -32.31
C HIS A 41 4.21 1.08 -32.48
N GLU A 42 3.01 1.63 -32.26
CA GLU A 42 2.71 3.05 -32.46
C GLU A 42 3.00 3.90 -31.22
N CYS A 43 2.82 3.35 -30.01
CA CYS A 43 3.00 4.08 -28.75
C CYS A 43 3.64 3.19 -27.65
N PRO A 44 4.89 2.74 -27.81
CA PRO A 44 5.53 1.78 -26.90
C PRO A 44 5.65 2.29 -25.45
N ASN A 45 5.87 3.60 -25.25
CA ASN A 45 5.95 4.20 -23.92
C ASN A 45 4.59 4.25 -23.20
N LEU A 46 3.50 4.44 -23.95
CA LEU A 46 2.15 4.45 -23.40
C LEU A 46 1.69 3.03 -23.04
N MET A 47 2.12 2.01 -23.79
CA MET A 47 1.79 0.62 -23.50
C MET A 47 2.51 0.06 -22.26
N GLN A 48 3.73 0.53 -21.96
CA GLN A 48 4.41 0.26 -20.68
C GLN A 48 3.65 0.85 -19.48
N GLU A 49 2.84 1.88 -19.70
CA GLU A 49 2.06 2.58 -18.66
C GLU A 49 0.65 1.99 -18.45
N VAL A 50 0.14 1.17 -19.38
CA VAL A 50 -1.23 0.61 -19.38
C VAL A 50 -1.29 -0.83 -18.81
N GLY A 51 -0.14 -1.50 -18.67
CA GLY A 51 -0.07 -2.92 -18.26
C GLY A 51 0.14 -3.17 -16.76
N ARG A 52 -0.15 -2.22 -15.87
CA ARG A 52 0.13 -2.41 -14.43
C ARG A 52 -0.93 -3.30 -13.78
N GLU A 53 -0.48 -4.03 -12.77
CA GLU A 53 -1.26 -5.05 -12.08
C GLU A 53 -1.30 -4.75 -10.59
N ILE A 54 -2.46 -4.96 -9.98
CA ILE A 54 -2.64 -4.78 -8.54
C ILE A 54 -2.72 -6.15 -7.91
N TYR A 55 -1.78 -6.45 -7.02
CA TYR A 55 -1.75 -7.70 -6.28
C TYR A 55 -2.05 -7.48 -4.82
N CYS A 56 -2.72 -8.46 -4.21
CA CYS A 56 -2.95 -8.50 -2.78
C CYS A 56 -2.49 -9.83 -2.18
N PHE A 57 -1.74 -9.77 -1.09
CA PHE A 57 -1.20 -10.94 -0.41
C PHE A 57 -0.89 -10.66 1.07
N THR A 58 -0.71 -11.69 1.87
CA THR A 58 -0.15 -11.62 3.22
C THR A 58 1.28 -12.13 3.26
N ALA A 59 2.03 -11.83 4.32
CA ALA A 59 3.39 -12.36 4.50
C ALA A 59 3.44 -13.90 4.54
N HIS A 60 2.38 -14.54 5.04
CA HIS A 60 2.28 -16.01 5.11
C HIS A 60 2.13 -16.65 3.73
N GLU A 61 1.47 -15.96 2.80
CA GLU A 61 1.24 -16.45 1.45
C GLU A 61 2.44 -16.19 0.53
N CYS A 62 3.05 -15.01 0.67
CA CYS A 62 4.08 -14.51 -0.24
C CYS A 62 5.26 -13.89 0.55
N PRO A 63 6.11 -14.71 1.20
CA PRO A 63 7.20 -14.23 2.02
C PRO A 63 8.27 -13.47 1.21
N ASN A 64 8.53 -13.83 -0.06
CA ASN A 64 9.53 -13.16 -0.88
C ASN A 64 9.05 -11.76 -1.31
N LEU A 65 7.78 -11.65 -1.73
CA LEU A 65 7.15 -10.36 -2.00
C LEU A 65 7.10 -9.49 -0.74
N MET A 66 6.83 -10.07 0.44
CA MET A 66 6.86 -9.32 1.69
C MET A 66 8.25 -8.77 2.02
N GLN A 67 9.31 -9.57 1.83
CA GLN A 67 10.69 -9.11 2.00
C GLN A 67 11.02 -7.94 1.06
N GLU A 68 10.61 -8.03 -0.19
CA GLU A 68 10.84 -6.96 -1.17
C GLU A 68 10.04 -5.69 -0.84
N VAL A 69 8.77 -5.82 -0.40
CA VAL A 69 7.97 -4.70 0.10
C VAL A 69 8.67 -4.03 1.29
N GLY A 70 9.14 -4.80 2.26
CA GLY A 70 9.85 -4.28 3.44
C GLY A 70 11.14 -3.55 3.08
N ARG A 71 11.91 -4.08 2.13
CA ARG A 71 13.10 -3.42 1.58
C ARG A 71 12.77 -2.09 0.92
N LEU A 72 11.72 -2.05 0.09
CA LEU A 72 11.30 -0.85 -0.64
C LEU A 72 10.71 0.22 0.27
N ARG A 73 9.94 -0.17 1.29
CA ARG A 73 9.46 0.72 2.35
C ARG A 73 10.61 1.39 3.08
N GLU A 74 11.57 0.60 3.57
CA GLU A 74 12.74 1.15 4.26
C GLU A 74 13.53 2.09 3.35
N PHE A 75 13.70 1.71 2.08
CA PHE A 75 14.39 2.55 1.10
C PHE A 75 13.67 3.89 0.89
N ALA A 76 12.35 3.88 0.75
CA ALA A 76 11.54 5.09 0.61
C ALA A 76 11.51 5.94 1.88
N PHE A 77 11.19 5.36 3.02
CA PHE A 77 11.06 6.08 4.28
C PHE A 77 12.40 6.62 4.79
N ARG A 78 13.49 5.86 4.65
CA ARG A 78 14.82 6.35 5.03
C ARG A 78 15.26 7.52 4.15
N SER A 79 14.98 7.47 2.85
CA SER A 79 15.26 8.58 1.94
C SER A 79 14.47 9.85 2.28
N ALA A 80 13.30 9.70 2.92
CA ALA A 80 12.45 10.78 3.42
C ALA A 80 12.73 11.17 4.89
N GLY A 81 13.68 10.52 5.57
CA GLY A 81 14.05 10.80 6.97
C GLY A 81 13.20 10.11 8.05
N GLY A 82 12.30 9.18 7.68
CA GLY A 82 11.37 8.48 8.59
C GLY A 82 11.52 6.95 8.68
N GLY A 83 12.57 6.37 8.09
CA GLY A 83 12.80 4.92 8.08
C GLY A 83 13.13 4.31 9.44
N THR A 84 13.01 2.99 9.56
CA THR A 84 13.28 2.23 10.80
C THR A 84 14.78 2.15 11.13
N GLY A 85 15.61 2.31 10.10
CA GLY A 85 17.05 2.16 10.17
C GLY A 85 17.56 0.72 10.16
N LYS A 86 16.66 -0.26 10.04
CA LYS A 86 16.95 -1.69 9.87
C LYS A 86 17.15 -2.06 8.39
N ALA A 87 17.50 -3.31 8.08
CA ALA A 87 17.62 -3.76 6.69
C ALA A 87 16.28 -3.70 5.91
N THR A 88 15.14 -3.87 6.59
CA THR A 88 13.79 -3.89 6.03
C THR A 88 12.79 -3.22 6.99
N ASP A 89 11.77 -2.56 6.46
CA ASP A 89 10.62 -2.06 7.21
C ASP A 89 9.49 -3.10 7.19
N ILE A 90 9.65 -4.11 8.05
CA ILE A 90 8.68 -5.15 8.35
C ILE A 90 8.50 -5.14 9.87
N ASP A 91 7.25 -5.00 10.33
CA ASP A 91 6.91 -4.99 11.75
C ASP A 91 6.04 -6.19 12.15
N GLU A 92 5.72 -6.27 13.45
CA GLU A 92 4.90 -7.34 14.02
C GLU A 92 3.52 -7.48 13.37
N TYR A 93 2.94 -6.41 12.81
CA TYR A 93 1.63 -6.45 12.15
C TYR A 93 1.68 -7.08 10.76
N ASP A 94 2.83 -7.02 10.09
CA ASP A 94 3.01 -7.64 8.77
C ASP A 94 3.12 -9.18 8.89
N ILE A 95 3.57 -9.71 10.04
CA ILE A 95 3.83 -11.14 10.27
C ILE A 95 2.98 -11.78 11.38
N ALA A 96 2.00 -11.05 11.92
CA ALA A 96 1.08 -11.54 12.95
C ALA A 96 0.25 -12.76 12.45
N GLU A 97 -0.39 -13.48 13.37
CA GLU A 97 -1.32 -14.57 13.03
C GLU A 97 -2.43 -14.10 12.07
N THR A 98 -2.97 -12.90 12.32
CA THR A 98 -3.84 -12.18 11.39
C THR A 98 -3.06 -10.97 10.86
N PRO A 99 -2.26 -11.14 9.80
CA PRO A 99 -1.37 -10.08 9.34
C PRO A 99 -2.14 -9.04 8.52
N TYR A 100 -1.53 -7.88 8.36
CA TYR A 100 -1.98 -6.94 7.35
C TYR A 100 -1.76 -7.52 5.95
N HIS A 101 -2.75 -7.30 5.09
CA HIS A 101 -2.59 -7.53 3.67
C HIS A 101 -1.72 -6.44 3.06
N GLN A 102 -0.86 -6.84 2.15
CA GLN A 102 -0.10 -5.95 1.29
C GLN A 102 -0.90 -5.76 0.00
N LEU A 103 -1.02 -4.51 -0.46
CA LEU A 103 -1.52 -4.18 -1.78
C LEU A 103 -0.41 -3.46 -2.54
N ILE A 104 0.02 -4.04 -3.66
CA ILE A 104 1.12 -3.53 -4.46
C ILE A 104 0.67 -3.20 -5.88
N VAL A 105 1.36 -2.22 -6.48
CA VAL A 105 1.31 -1.97 -7.92
C VAL A 105 2.54 -2.61 -8.55
N TRP A 106 2.32 -3.62 -9.38
CA TRP A 106 3.36 -4.34 -10.11
C TRP A 106 3.47 -3.82 -11.54
N SER A 107 4.71 -3.70 -12.03
CA SER A 107 5.04 -3.42 -13.43
C SER A 107 5.52 -4.71 -14.11
N PRO A 108 4.71 -5.37 -14.95
CA PRO A 108 5.16 -6.57 -15.66
C PRO A 108 6.32 -6.31 -16.62
N SER A 109 6.37 -5.12 -17.25
CA SER A 109 7.44 -4.78 -18.20
C SER A 109 8.79 -4.54 -17.52
N GLU A 110 8.78 -3.98 -16.32
CA GLU A 110 10.00 -3.69 -15.55
C GLU A 110 10.30 -4.79 -14.51
N GLN A 111 9.37 -5.73 -14.34
CA GLN A 111 9.39 -6.79 -13.32
C GLN A 111 9.74 -6.26 -11.92
N GLN A 112 9.01 -5.24 -11.48
CA GLN A 112 9.24 -4.60 -10.19
C GLN A 112 7.97 -4.01 -9.56
N ILE A 113 8.04 -3.83 -8.24
CA ILE A 113 7.02 -3.16 -7.45
C ILE A 113 7.22 -1.64 -7.58
N LEU A 114 6.18 -0.94 -8.02
CA LEU A 114 6.19 0.51 -8.20
C LEU A 114 5.77 1.28 -6.95
N GLY A 115 5.01 0.64 -6.07
CA GLY A 115 4.50 1.21 -4.83
C GLY A 115 3.48 0.28 -4.19
N GLY A 116 2.98 0.68 -3.03
CA GLY A 116 1.98 -0.10 -2.32
C GLY A 116 1.57 0.55 -1.01
N TYR A 117 0.62 -0.08 -0.34
CA TYR A 117 0.27 0.15 1.06
C TYR A 117 -0.10 -1.18 1.69
N ARG A 118 -0.11 -1.22 3.02
CA ARG A 118 -0.77 -2.31 3.73
C ARG A 118 -2.17 -1.93 4.15
N TYR A 119 -3.02 -2.92 4.31
CA TYR A 119 -4.36 -2.73 4.84
C TYR A 119 -4.81 -3.88 5.73
N ILE A 120 -5.76 -3.61 6.61
CA ILE A 120 -6.50 -4.63 7.34
C ILE A 120 -7.97 -4.22 7.40
N VAL A 121 -8.86 -5.19 7.26
CA VAL A 121 -10.30 -4.98 7.49
C VAL A 121 -10.51 -5.01 9.01
N CYS A 122 -10.87 -3.88 9.63
CA CYS A 122 -10.82 -3.74 11.09
C CYS A 122 -11.72 -4.73 11.83
N LYS A 123 -12.85 -5.15 11.25
CA LYS A 123 -13.72 -6.19 11.84
C LYS A 123 -13.05 -7.57 11.93
N ASP A 124 -12.04 -7.82 11.10
CA ASP A 124 -11.34 -9.11 11.02
C ASP A 124 -10.04 -9.07 11.84
N ALA A 125 -9.67 -7.91 12.42
CA ALA A 125 -8.50 -7.78 13.26
C ALA A 125 -8.69 -8.53 14.59
N LYS A 126 -7.62 -9.19 15.05
CA LYS A 126 -7.62 -9.94 16.30
C LYS A 126 -7.80 -9.00 17.49
N GLN A 127 -8.55 -9.43 18.49
CA GLN A 127 -8.63 -8.73 19.77
C GLN A 127 -7.58 -9.25 20.75
N ASN A 128 -7.02 -8.36 21.56
CA ASN A 128 -6.21 -8.74 22.71
C ASN A 128 -7.11 -9.30 23.85
N ASN A 129 -6.50 -9.72 24.95
CA ASN A 129 -7.22 -10.28 26.11
C ASN A 129 -8.17 -9.28 26.79
N GLU A 130 -8.03 -7.99 26.50
CA GLU A 130 -8.83 -6.88 27.04
C GLU A 130 -9.96 -6.48 26.07
N GLY A 131 -10.08 -7.14 24.92
CA GLY A 131 -11.11 -6.88 23.91
C GLY A 131 -10.75 -5.76 22.92
N GLU A 132 -9.54 -5.21 22.98
CA GLU A 132 -9.10 -4.17 22.05
C GLU A 132 -8.54 -4.77 20.76
N LEU A 133 -8.87 -4.16 19.62
CA LEU A 133 -8.38 -4.60 18.32
C LEU A 133 -6.87 -4.36 18.19
N GLN A 134 -6.14 -5.37 17.74
CA GLN A 134 -4.71 -5.31 17.46
C GLN A 134 -4.48 -4.67 16.09
N LEU A 135 -4.52 -3.33 16.07
CA LEU A 135 -4.21 -2.52 14.91
C LEU A 135 -2.93 -1.72 15.16
N ALA A 136 -2.19 -1.42 14.10
CA ALA A 136 -0.99 -0.59 14.18
C ALA A 136 -1.28 0.79 14.78
N THR A 137 -2.49 1.31 14.59
CA THR A 137 -2.95 2.58 15.14
C THR A 137 -3.53 2.49 16.56
N THR A 138 -3.91 1.30 17.06
CA THR A 138 -4.43 1.15 18.44
C THR A 138 -3.37 1.53 19.47
N HIS A 139 -2.09 1.33 19.16
CA HIS A 139 -0.98 1.76 20.01
C HIS A 139 -0.68 3.26 19.93
N MET A 140 -1.32 3.98 19.00
CA MET A 140 -1.09 5.40 18.74
C MET A 140 -2.27 6.27 19.18
N PHE A 141 -3.49 5.73 19.19
CA PHE A 141 -4.70 6.45 19.54
C PHE A 141 -5.58 5.67 20.51
N HIS A 142 -6.28 6.40 21.37
CA HIS A 142 -7.38 5.86 22.15
C HIS A 142 -8.68 6.02 21.37
N PHE A 143 -9.25 4.93 20.90
CA PHE A 143 -10.54 4.97 20.20
C PHE A 143 -11.69 5.10 21.19
N SER A 144 -12.61 6.04 20.92
CA SER A 144 -13.85 6.14 21.69
C SER A 144 -14.73 4.89 21.47
N GLU A 145 -15.55 4.54 22.45
CA GLU A 145 -16.49 3.42 22.32
C GLU A 145 -17.45 3.61 21.14
N GLN A 146 -17.89 4.84 20.89
CA GLN A 146 -18.67 5.16 19.70
C GLN A 146 -17.91 4.83 18.41
N PHE A 147 -16.63 5.19 18.32
CA PHE A 147 -15.82 4.88 17.16
C PHE A 147 -15.66 3.38 16.94
N LYS A 148 -15.38 2.64 18.03
CA LYS A 148 -15.24 1.19 18.01
C LYS A 148 -16.50 0.48 17.54
N VAL A 149 -17.68 0.94 17.97
CA VAL A 149 -18.95 0.28 17.67
C VAL A 149 -19.52 0.71 16.31
N GLU A 150 -19.50 2.01 16.00
CA GLU A 150 -20.22 2.54 14.82
C GLU A 150 -19.36 2.57 13.54
N TYR A 151 -18.03 2.62 13.67
CA TYR A 151 -17.14 2.85 12.53
C TYR A 151 -16.21 1.68 12.24
N LEU A 152 -15.46 1.17 13.23
CA LEU A 152 -14.46 0.13 13.01
C LEU A 152 -15.01 -1.11 12.26
N PRO A 153 -16.22 -1.62 12.51
CA PRO A 153 -16.74 -2.78 11.79
C PRO A 153 -16.90 -2.58 10.27
N TYR A 154 -16.96 -1.32 9.83
CA TYR A 154 -17.13 -0.91 8.43
C TYR A 154 -15.90 -0.18 7.88
N THR A 155 -14.74 -0.33 8.53
CA THR A 155 -13.51 0.40 8.22
C THR A 155 -12.41 -0.54 7.74
N ILE A 156 -11.67 -0.09 6.73
CA ILE A 156 -10.33 -0.61 6.40
C ILE A 156 -9.28 0.36 6.94
N GLU A 157 -8.35 -0.15 7.74
CA GLU A 157 -7.15 0.61 8.10
C GLU A 157 -6.11 0.50 6.98
N LEU A 158 -5.54 1.63 6.57
CA LEU A 158 -4.46 1.76 5.61
C LEU A 158 -3.18 2.25 6.31
N GLY A 159 -2.02 1.79 5.86
CA GLY A 159 -0.75 2.26 6.38
C GLY A 159 0.44 1.93 5.50
N ARG A 160 1.61 2.46 5.91
CA ARG A 160 2.91 2.21 5.27
C ARG A 160 2.87 2.38 3.74
N SER A 161 2.14 3.40 3.29
CA SER A 161 2.05 3.76 1.88
C SER A 161 3.40 4.26 1.37
N PHE A 162 3.88 3.70 0.26
CA PHE A 162 5.14 4.10 -0.35
C PHE A 162 5.03 4.10 -1.87
N VAL A 163 5.88 4.91 -2.49
CA VAL A 163 6.18 4.87 -3.93
C VAL A 163 7.65 4.51 -4.05
N HIS A 164 7.99 3.66 -5.01
CA HIS A 164 9.37 3.26 -5.24
C HIS A 164 10.26 4.50 -5.46
N PRO A 165 11.40 4.68 -4.76
CA PRO A 165 12.15 5.93 -4.74
C PRO A 165 12.58 6.47 -6.10
N ASP A 166 12.94 5.57 -7.03
CA ASP A 166 13.28 5.95 -8.41
C ASP A 166 12.14 6.68 -9.15
N TYR A 167 10.90 6.55 -8.65
CA TYR A 167 9.70 7.19 -9.16
C TYR A 167 9.21 8.35 -8.29
N GLN A 168 9.95 8.74 -7.24
CA GLN A 168 9.59 9.87 -6.36
C GLN A 168 10.17 11.22 -6.82
N SER A 169 10.96 11.26 -7.90
CA SER A 169 11.72 12.45 -8.28
C SER A 169 10.86 13.62 -8.77
N SER A 170 11.13 14.80 -8.20
CA SER A 170 10.63 16.13 -8.57
C SER A 170 11.36 16.75 -9.78
N ASN A 171 12.13 15.95 -10.53
CA ASN A 171 12.80 16.40 -11.74
C ASN A 171 11.75 16.74 -12.82
N LYS A 172 11.44 18.04 -12.93
CA LYS A 172 10.52 18.67 -13.91
C LYS A 172 10.75 18.32 -15.39
N ARG A 173 11.78 17.53 -15.72
CA ARG A 173 12.09 17.03 -17.06
C ARG A 173 11.61 15.60 -17.34
N VAL A 174 11.20 14.84 -16.31
CA VAL A 174 10.65 13.48 -16.44
C VAL A 174 9.36 13.40 -15.62
N VAL A 175 8.28 13.97 -16.17
CA VAL A 175 7.00 14.18 -15.47
C VAL A 175 5.91 13.09 -15.68
N PRO A 176 5.99 12.02 -16.51
CA PRO A 176 4.83 11.10 -16.61
C PRO A 176 4.75 10.00 -15.55
N LYS A 177 5.85 9.33 -15.16
CA LYS A 177 5.70 7.99 -14.54
C LYS A 177 5.15 7.97 -13.10
N SER A 178 5.39 9.01 -12.31
CA SER A 178 5.07 9.06 -10.86
C SER A 178 3.60 9.35 -10.56
N ILE A 179 2.96 10.24 -11.33
CA ILE A 179 1.54 10.58 -11.16
C ILE A 179 0.65 9.35 -11.37
N PHE A 180 1.00 8.50 -12.34
CA PHE A 180 0.25 7.29 -12.62
C PHE A 180 0.36 6.23 -11.53
N ILE A 181 1.45 6.20 -10.75
CA ILE A 181 1.57 5.21 -9.65
C ILE A 181 0.56 5.54 -8.55
N LEU A 182 0.38 6.82 -8.25
CA LEU A 182 -0.64 7.26 -7.30
C LEU A 182 -2.04 6.90 -7.82
N ASP A 183 -2.33 7.15 -9.10
CA ASP A 183 -3.60 6.75 -9.72
C ASP A 183 -3.85 5.24 -9.60
N ASN A 184 -2.82 4.40 -9.79
CA ASN A 184 -2.97 2.95 -9.62
C ASN A 184 -3.12 2.50 -8.17
N LEU A 185 -2.50 3.21 -7.23
CA LEU A 185 -2.74 2.98 -5.80
C LEU A 185 -4.19 3.33 -5.44
N TRP A 186 -4.74 4.41 -6.00
CA TRP A 186 -6.16 4.76 -5.89
C TRP A 186 -7.08 3.71 -6.55
N ASP A 187 -6.71 3.18 -7.71
CA ASP A 187 -7.41 2.04 -8.33
C ASP A 187 -7.46 0.82 -7.40
N GLY A 188 -6.40 0.61 -6.62
CA GLY A 188 -6.34 -0.44 -5.61
C GLY A 188 -7.35 -0.20 -4.49
N ILE A 189 -7.46 1.04 -4.01
CA ILE A 189 -8.44 1.39 -2.96
C ILE A 189 -9.86 1.18 -3.51
N GLY A 190 -10.12 1.61 -4.74
CA GLY A 190 -11.40 1.37 -5.43
C GLY A 190 -11.72 -0.11 -5.58
N ALA A 191 -10.72 -0.95 -5.87
CA ALA A 191 -10.90 -2.40 -5.94
C ALA A 191 -11.24 -3.02 -4.58
N LEU A 192 -10.65 -2.52 -3.48
CA LEU A 192 -11.01 -2.96 -2.13
C LEU A 192 -12.48 -2.66 -1.80
N VAL A 193 -13.04 -1.54 -2.26
CA VAL A 193 -14.49 -1.25 -2.10
C VAL A 193 -15.36 -2.27 -2.82
N GLN A 194 -14.92 -2.78 -3.97
CA GLN A 194 -15.65 -3.82 -4.71
C GLN A 194 -15.55 -5.19 -4.02
N VAL A 195 -14.37 -5.53 -3.49
CA VAL A 195 -14.15 -6.80 -2.78
C VAL A 195 -14.84 -6.81 -1.41
N PHE A 196 -14.88 -5.67 -0.73
CA PHE A 196 -15.48 -5.51 0.59
C PHE A 196 -16.66 -4.52 0.53
N PRO A 197 -17.81 -4.91 -0.06
CA PRO A 197 -18.94 -4.00 -0.28
C PRO A 197 -19.57 -3.48 1.03
N GLN A 198 -19.29 -4.13 2.16
CA GLN A 198 -19.70 -3.67 3.49
C GLN A 198 -18.88 -2.48 4.02
N ILE A 199 -17.71 -2.21 3.44
CA ILE A 199 -16.79 -1.17 3.91
C ILE A 199 -17.30 0.20 3.47
N LYS A 200 -17.31 1.12 4.43
CA LYS A 200 -17.79 2.50 4.26
C LYS A 200 -16.67 3.51 4.46
N TYR A 201 -15.60 3.12 5.15
CA TYR A 201 -14.55 4.02 5.61
C TYR A 201 -13.17 3.45 5.33
N PHE A 202 -12.26 4.36 5.00
CA PHE A 202 -10.83 4.13 5.09
C PHE A 202 -10.26 5.05 6.16
N PHE A 203 -9.37 4.51 6.97
CA PHE A 203 -8.73 5.18 8.09
C PHE A 203 -7.24 4.85 8.09
N GLY A 204 -6.38 5.77 8.51
CA GLY A 204 -4.96 5.48 8.58
C GLY A 204 -4.11 6.71 8.81
N ILE A 205 -2.81 6.46 9.00
CA ILE A 205 -1.80 7.50 9.11
C ILE A 205 -1.07 7.61 7.78
N GLY A 206 -1.17 8.78 7.13
CA GLY A 206 -0.45 9.08 5.91
C GLY A 206 1.00 9.43 6.17
N ALA A 207 1.92 8.96 5.31
CA ALA A 207 3.27 9.49 5.24
C ALA A 207 3.24 10.81 4.44
N SER A 208 2.82 11.91 5.05
CA SER A 208 3.13 13.25 4.54
C SER A 208 3.42 14.21 5.68
N PHE A 209 4.47 14.99 5.46
CA PHE A 209 5.16 15.88 6.38
C PHE A 209 4.24 16.89 7.12
N SER A 210 4.59 17.14 8.39
CA SER A 210 4.02 18.08 9.37
C SER A 210 2.75 17.63 10.13
N SER A 211 2.95 17.43 11.45
CA SER A 211 1.99 17.40 12.58
C SER A 211 0.74 16.54 12.42
N ASP A 212 0.67 15.45 13.19
CA ASP A 212 -0.53 14.89 13.84
C ASP A 212 -1.86 14.99 13.09
N LYS A 213 -1.93 14.53 11.83
CA LYS A 213 -3.20 14.44 11.10
C LYS A 213 -3.57 13.00 10.79
N VAL A 214 -4.65 12.56 11.42
CA VAL A 214 -5.39 11.35 11.06
C VAL A 214 -6.16 11.63 9.78
N LEU A 215 -5.99 10.80 8.75
CA LEU A 215 -6.82 10.86 7.55
C LEU A 215 -8.05 10.00 7.77
N PHE A 216 -9.18 10.65 8.05
CA PHE A 216 -10.50 10.05 7.99
C PHE A 216 -11.14 10.37 6.64
N TRP A 217 -11.44 9.34 5.83
CA TRP A 217 -12.19 9.53 4.61
C TRP A 217 -13.70 9.38 4.88
N LYS A 218 -14.33 10.49 5.31
CA LYS A 218 -15.75 10.78 5.12
C LYS A 218 -15.94 12.29 5.13
N ASN A 219 -16.90 12.81 4.35
CA ASN A 219 -17.46 14.14 4.60
C ASN A 219 -17.76 14.28 6.11
N TYR A 220 -17.34 15.41 6.67
CA TYR A 220 -17.53 15.90 8.05
C TYR A 220 -16.42 15.60 9.08
N ASP A 221 -15.92 16.72 9.62
CA ASP A 221 -15.13 16.97 10.83
C ASP A 221 -14.54 15.77 11.57
N VAL A 222 -13.21 15.66 11.50
CA VAL A 222 -12.42 15.09 12.58
C VAL A 222 -11.44 16.17 13.03
N SER A 223 -11.76 16.82 14.15
CA SER A 223 -10.85 17.71 14.85
C SER A 223 -9.76 16.89 15.53
N THR A 224 -8.50 17.23 15.23
CA THR A 224 -7.36 16.90 16.09
C THR A 224 -7.47 17.72 17.39
N LEU A 225 -7.01 17.17 18.51
CA LEU A 225 -6.84 17.93 19.76
C LEU A 225 -5.99 19.19 19.56
#